data_AF-A0A553REC6-F1
#
_entry.id   AF-A0A553REC6-F1
#
_cell.length_a   1.000
_cell.length_b   1.000
_cell.length_c   1.000
_cell.angle_alpha   90.00
_cell.angle_beta   90.00
_cell.angle_gamma   90.00
#
_symmetry.space_group_name_H-M   'P 1'
#
loop_
_entity.id
_entity.type
_entity.pdbx_description
1 polymer ?
#
loop_
_entity_poly.entity_id
_entity_poly.type
_entity_poly.pdbx_seq_one_letter_code
_entity_poly.pdbx_strand_id
1 'polypeptide(L)'
;MNRVQEWVLENKDKIEKGVEIMGQSCEVLAATVGQFHPILEAVFLASAELLGNPDGKEAKFLTKQFEKINQKLEGIQDEINQIALELQRTSMNKKNFEREAKIISQYEKFQDFINAKPKFREKKKEKFISQYENTGGELSIDSLYNAVTGENISGDAMMDTVVTTEQRSRKPVEEFCARLKKLFVMGIIAIMGHTALKEGAIGEATVKKWLGRMEDVEKRMKVAVDDCIENFPKQAKTDVERQLLETQATVDPEFTGFILNTLEKKYYWVSWSVLVFNHSGFFFWNWLAGKNYHGSDGVGKYFDLLTSNNVRIVVSFSAEPKPINKRQILDQIETQKLKGNMQSVAETLCKTHPNTVVHAISCYKKVEEKNNFQPECFHFGQHKSAYLCIHSE
;
A
#
# COMPACT_ATOMS: atom_id res chain seq x y z
N MET A 1 -37.69 -16.34 -17.91
CA MET A 1 -36.91 -16.32 -16.65
C MET A 1 -37.30 -15.06 -15.88
N ASN A 2 -37.25 -15.09 -14.55
CA ASN A 2 -37.36 -13.88 -13.73
C ASN A 2 -36.08 -13.04 -13.95
N ARG A 3 -36.20 -11.69 -13.99
CA ARG A 3 -35.08 -10.73 -14.08
C ARG A 3 -33.92 -11.01 -13.11
N VAL A 4 -34.21 -11.49 -11.90
CA VAL A 4 -33.22 -11.89 -10.88
C VAL A 4 -32.45 -13.14 -11.31
N GLN A 5 -33.15 -14.11 -11.90
CA GLN A 5 -32.55 -15.38 -12.35
C GLN A 5 -31.57 -15.16 -13.50
N GLU A 6 -31.94 -14.30 -14.45
CA GLU A 6 -31.08 -13.90 -15.58
C GLU A 6 -29.84 -13.14 -15.09
N TRP A 7 -30.03 -12.15 -14.21
CA TRP A 7 -28.92 -11.39 -13.63
C TRP A 7 -27.94 -12.27 -12.85
N VAL A 8 -28.44 -13.22 -12.04
CA VAL A 8 -27.59 -14.16 -11.28
C VAL A 8 -26.75 -15.02 -12.22
N LEU A 9 -27.33 -15.50 -13.33
CA LEU A 9 -26.61 -16.32 -14.31
C LEU A 9 -25.49 -15.53 -14.98
N GLU A 10 -25.75 -14.27 -15.35
CA GLU A 10 -24.79 -13.39 -16.03
C GLU A 10 -23.66 -12.88 -15.12
N ASN A 11 -23.92 -12.77 -13.81
CA ASN A 11 -22.99 -12.13 -12.87
C ASN A 11 -22.36 -13.09 -11.87
N LYS A 12 -22.65 -14.39 -11.93
CA LYS A 12 -22.13 -15.40 -10.99
C LYS A 12 -20.61 -15.33 -10.81
N ASP A 13 -19.85 -15.37 -11.90
CA ASP A 13 -18.38 -15.37 -11.85
C ASP A 13 -17.83 -14.05 -11.28
N LYS A 14 -18.50 -12.93 -11.58
CA LYS A 14 -18.12 -11.61 -11.05
C LYS A 14 -18.38 -11.51 -9.55
N ILE A 15 -19.49 -12.10 -9.06
CA ILE A 15 -19.81 -12.17 -7.64
C ILE A 15 -18.75 -13.01 -6.92
N GLU A 16 -18.42 -14.19 -7.46
CA GLU A 16 -17.40 -15.07 -6.88
C GLU A 16 -16.03 -14.37 -6.81
N LYS A 17 -15.61 -13.71 -7.90
CA LYS A 17 -14.39 -12.90 -7.93
C LYS A 17 -14.42 -11.76 -6.90
N GLY A 18 -15.54 -11.05 -6.80
CA GLY A 18 -15.68 -9.98 -5.81
C GLY A 18 -15.52 -10.49 -4.37
N VAL A 19 -16.13 -11.63 -4.05
CA VAL A 19 -16.01 -12.27 -2.73
C VAL A 19 -14.56 -12.63 -2.42
N GLU A 20 -13.80 -13.10 -3.42
CA GLU A 20 -12.37 -13.39 -3.27
C GLU A 20 -11.56 -12.13 -2.98
N ILE A 21 -11.80 -11.04 -3.72
CA ILE A 21 -11.12 -9.75 -3.55
C ILE A 21 -11.35 -9.19 -2.14
N MET A 22 -12.53 -9.38 -1.55
CA MET A 22 -12.82 -8.97 -0.18
C MET A 22 -11.92 -9.64 0.87
N GLY A 23 -11.40 -10.84 0.55
CA GLY A 23 -10.49 -11.59 1.41
C GLY A 23 -9.00 -11.38 1.10
N GLN A 24 -8.64 -10.60 0.09
CA GLN A 24 -7.24 -10.35 -0.28
C GLN A 24 -6.67 -9.13 0.45
N SER A 25 -5.39 -9.19 0.81
CA SER A 25 -4.61 -8.01 1.15
C SER A 25 -4.51 -7.08 -0.06
N CYS A 26 -4.58 -5.77 0.16
CA CYS A 26 -4.71 -4.70 -0.85
C CYS A 26 -3.54 -4.54 -1.86
N GLU A 27 -2.68 -5.54 -2.04
CA GLU A 27 -1.42 -5.45 -2.81
C GLU A 27 -1.61 -5.02 -4.27
N VAL A 28 -2.85 -5.06 -4.80
CA VAL A 28 -3.20 -4.58 -6.15
C VAL A 28 -4.48 -3.71 -6.15
N LEU A 29 -4.55 -2.70 -5.28
CA LEU A 29 -5.69 -1.76 -5.21
C LEU A 29 -6.18 -1.27 -6.59
N ALA A 30 -5.26 -0.98 -7.51
CA ALA A 30 -5.59 -0.53 -8.86
C ALA A 30 -6.42 -1.55 -9.66
N ALA A 31 -6.15 -2.83 -9.50
CA ALA A 31 -6.91 -3.88 -10.15
C ALA A 31 -8.27 -4.12 -9.49
N THR A 32 -8.55 -3.54 -8.32
CA THR A 32 -9.79 -3.80 -7.54
C THR A 32 -10.85 -2.71 -7.67
N VAL A 33 -10.52 -1.53 -8.21
CA VAL A 33 -11.46 -0.40 -8.36
C VAL A 33 -12.69 -0.83 -9.18
N GLY A 34 -13.88 -0.65 -8.61
CA GLY A 34 -15.16 -0.99 -9.23
C GLY A 34 -15.49 -2.49 -9.23
N GLN A 35 -14.57 -3.37 -8.80
CA GLN A 35 -14.80 -4.82 -8.82
C GLN A 35 -15.77 -5.30 -7.74
N PHE A 36 -16.13 -4.43 -6.79
CA PHE A 36 -17.15 -4.70 -5.77
C PHE A 36 -18.58 -4.43 -6.23
N HIS A 37 -18.80 -3.76 -7.38
CA HIS A 37 -20.15 -3.46 -7.86
C HIS A 37 -21.05 -4.70 -7.96
N PRO A 38 -20.61 -5.83 -8.56
CA PRO A 38 -21.44 -7.03 -8.67
C PRO A 38 -21.82 -7.63 -7.30
N ILE A 39 -20.98 -7.49 -6.28
CA ILE A 39 -21.30 -7.94 -4.92
C ILE A 39 -22.39 -7.07 -4.31
N LEU A 40 -22.22 -5.75 -4.37
CA LEU A 40 -23.17 -4.80 -3.79
C LEU A 40 -24.52 -4.89 -4.50
N GLU A 41 -24.53 -5.12 -5.82
CA GLU A 41 -25.73 -5.42 -6.60
C GLU A 41 -26.37 -6.77 -6.19
N ALA A 42 -25.57 -7.81 -5.93
CA ALA A 42 -26.09 -9.09 -5.45
C ALA A 42 -26.78 -8.93 -4.09
N VAL A 43 -26.17 -8.18 -3.16
CA VAL A 43 -26.77 -7.86 -1.86
C VAL A 43 -28.08 -7.11 -2.03
N PHE A 44 -28.13 -6.16 -2.96
CA PHE A 44 -29.35 -5.42 -3.30
C PHE A 44 -30.48 -6.35 -3.76
N LEU A 45 -30.20 -7.22 -4.74
CA LEU A 45 -31.19 -8.18 -5.25
C LEU A 45 -31.61 -9.18 -4.17
N ALA A 46 -30.67 -9.61 -3.33
CA ALA A 46 -30.93 -10.52 -2.21
C ALA A 46 -31.91 -9.90 -1.22
N SER A 47 -31.66 -8.65 -0.85
CA SER A 47 -32.43 -7.91 0.15
C SER A 47 -33.87 -7.66 -0.32
N ALA A 48 -34.06 -7.37 -1.62
CA ALA A 48 -35.39 -7.26 -2.22
C ALA A 48 -36.11 -8.64 -2.28
N GLU A 49 -35.42 -9.70 -2.71
CA GLU A 49 -36.04 -11.03 -2.87
C GLU A 49 -36.35 -11.70 -1.50
N LEU A 50 -35.50 -11.51 -0.49
CA LEU A 50 -35.70 -12.05 0.87
C LEU A 50 -36.95 -11.50 1.57
N LEU A 51 -37.48 -10.37 1.11
CA LEU A 51 -38.72 -9.76 1.61
C LEU A 51 -39.95 -10.22 0.86
N GLY A 52 -39.82 -10.59 -0.42
CA GLY A 52 -40.93 -11.05 -1.26
C GLY A 52 -41.09 -12.58 -1.31
N ASN A 53 -39.99 -13.34 -1.38
CA ASN A 53 -39.99 -14.79 -1.56
C ASN A 53 -38.73 -15.45 -0.93
N PRO A 54 -38.68 -15.58 0.40
CA PRO A 54 -37.48 -16.05 1.11
C PRO A 54 -37.09 -17.50 0.82
N ASP A 55 -37.99 -18.34 0.30
CA ASP A 55 -37.75 -19.76 0.02
C ASP A 55 -37.33 -20.06 -1.43
N GLY A 56 -37.31 -19.03 -2.29
CA GLY A 56 -36.92 -19.11 -3.70
C GLY A 56 -35.48 -19.61 -3.92
N LYS A 57 -35.22 -20.22 -5.08
CA LYS A 57 -33.87 -20.75 -5.41
C LYS A 57 -32.83 -19.63 -5.51
N GLU A 58 -33.25 -18.49 -6.05
CA GLU A 58 -32.47 -17.28 -6.22
C GLU A 58 -32.15 -16.64 -4.86
N ALA A 59 -33.16 -16.52 -3.98
CA ALA A 59 -32.97 -16.05 -2.60
C ALA A 59 -31.95 -16.92 -1.83
N LYS A 60 -32.02 -18.25 -1.99
CA LYS A 60 -31.05 -19.19 -1.38
C LYS A 60 -29.63 -19.03 -1.93
N PHE A 61 -29.47 -18.85 -3.25
CA PHE A 61 -28.16 -18.60 -3.84
C PHE A 61 -27.56 -17.28 -3.33
N LEU A 62 -28.34 -16.20 -3.35
CA LEU A 62 -27.90 -14.89 -2.91
C LEU A 62 -27.58 -14.86 -1.40
N THR A 63 -28.38 -15.55 -0.59
CA THR A 63 -28.09 -15.77 0.84
C THR A 63 -26.77 -16.50 1.05
N LYS A 64 -26.46 -17.51 0.24
CA LYS A 64 -25.17 -18.22 0.30
C LYS A 64 -23.99 -17.32 -0.08
N GLN A 65 -24.14 -16.44 -1.07
CA GLN A 65 -23.08 -15.47 -1.39
C GLN A 65 -22.92 -14.45 -0.27
N PHE A 66 -24.02 -14.00 0.32
CA PHE A 66 -24.01 -13.14 1.51
C PHE A 66 -23.31 -13.81 2.69
N GLU A 67 -23.52 -15.11 2.89
CA GLU A 67 -22.80 -15.90 3.90
C GLU A 67 -21.29 -15.95 3.64
N LYS A 68 -20.86 -16.11 2.38
CA LYS A 68 -19.43 -16.03 2.05
C LYS A 68 -18.85 -14.63 2.29
N ILE A 69 -19.59 -13.58 1.97
CA ILE A 69 -19.22 -12.18 2.26
C ILE A 69 -19.07 -12.02 3.78
N ASN A 70 -20.04 -12.51 4.55
CA ASN A 70 -19.98 -12.52 6.01
C ASN A 70 -18.75 -13.26 6.52
N GLN A 71 -18.41 -14.43 5.99
CA GLN A 71 -17.20 -15.16 6.38
C GLN A 71 -15.91 -14.38 6.06
N LYS A 72 -15.88 -13.64 4.95
CA LYS A 72 -14.76 -12.72 4.65
C LYS A 72 -14.76 -11.48 5.55
N LEU A 73 -15.91 -11.17 6.14
CA LEU A 73 -16.09 -10.09 7.09
C LEU A 73 -15.94 -10.51 8.56
N GLU A 74 -15.91 -11.81 8.85
CA GLU A 74 -15.68 -12.39 10.18
C GLU A 74 -14.21 -12.21 10.61
N GLY A 75 -13.98 -11.98 11.91
CA GLY A 75 -12.64 -11.70 12.45
C GLY A 75 -12.14 -10.26 12.23
N ILE A 76 -12.88 -9.45 11.46
CA ILE A 76 -12.52 -8.05 11.21
C ILE A 76 -12.63 -7.19 12.46
N GLN A 77 -13.40 -7.57 13.48
CA GLN A 77 -13.57 -6.74 14.68
C GLN A 77 -12.22 -6.34 15.31
N ASP A 78 -11.24 -7.25 15.32
CA ASP A 78 -9.89 -6.98 15.81
C ASP A 78 -9.10 -6.09 14.83
N GLU A 79 -9.29 -6.25 13.52
CA GLU A 79 -8.68 -5.39 12.48
C GLU A 79 -9.27 -3.98 12.45
N ILE A 80 -10.58 -3.84 12.67
CA ILE A 80 -11.30 -2.57 12.80
C ILE A 80 -10.89 -1.85 14.08
N ASN A 81 -10.73 -2.57 15.20
CA ASN A 81 -10.17 -1.98 16.42
C ASN A 81 -8.77 -1.40 16.18
N GLN A 82 -8.03 -1.88 15.16
CA GLN A 82 -6.78 -1.23 14.72
C GLN A 82 -7.01 0.01 13.86
N ILE A 83 -8.05 0.09 13.02
CA ILE A 83 -8.45 1.36 12.36
C ILE A 83 -8.72 2.40 13.44
N ALA A 84 -9.51 2.08 14.45
CA ALA A 84 -9.79 2.94 15.58
C ALA A 84 -8.51 3.49 16.24
N LEU A 85 -7.52 2.63 16.48
CA LEU A 85 -6.22 3.00 17.03
C LEU A 85 -5.40 3.85 16.06
N GLU A 86 -5.42 3.55 14.77
CA GLU A 86 -4.75 4.32 13.71
C GLU A 86 -5.38 5.71 13.55
N LEU A 87 -6.72 5.82 13.56
CA LEU A 87 -7.48 7.07 13.59
C LEU A 87 -7.16 7.88 14.85
N GLN A 88 -7.01 7.23 16.01
CA GLN A 88 -6.63 7.89 17.26
C GLN A 88 -5.18 8.40 17.22
N ARG A 89 -4.25 7.62 16.65
CA ARG A 89 -2.82 7.97 16.50
C ARG A 89 -2.61 9.12 15.52
N THR A 90 -3.39 9.15 14.45
CA THR A 90 -3.32 10.16 13.36
C THR A 90 -3.98 11.50 13.73
N SER A 91 -4.43 11.70 14.98
CA SER A 91 -5.26 12.85 15.39
C SER A 91 -6.59 12.96 14.62
N MET A 92 -7.00 11.93 13.90
CA MET A 92 -8.30 11.85 13.23
C MET A 92 -9.40 11.53 14.23
N ASN A 93 -9.68 12.52 15.09
CA ASN A 93 -10.88 12.79 15.88
C ASN A 93 -11.70 11.58 16.40
N LYS A 94 -12.07 11.62 17.69
CA LYS A 94 -13.06 10.73 18.35
C LYS A 94 -14.32 10.44 17.52
N LYS A 95 -14.71 11.38 16.65
CA LYS A 95 -15.86 11.28 15.73
C LYS A 95 -15.74 10.15 14.70
N ASN A 96 -14.54 9.85 14.16
CA ASN A 96 -14.40 8.76 13.18
C ASN A 96 -14.49 7.39 13.87
N PHE A 97 -13.89 7.26 15.06
CA PHE A 97 -14.06 6.09 15.91
C PHE A 97 -15.53 5.82 16.26
N GLU A 98 -16.28 6.85 16.67
CA GLU A 98 -17.71 6.71 16.98
C GLU A 98 -18.54 6.31 15.75
N ARG A 99 -18.16 6.75 14.54
CA ARG A 99 -18.83 6.38 13.28
C ARG A 99 -18.59 4.92 12.92
N GLU A 100 -17.35 4.47 13.05
CA GLU A 100 -16.97 3.08 12.83
C GLU A 100 -17.75 2.14 13.74
N ALA A 101 -17.74 2.40 15.06
CA ALA A 101 -18.50 1.59 16.02
C ALA A 101 -20.00 1.52 15.70
N LYS A 102 -20.59 2.62 15.20
CA LYS A 102 -21.99 2.65 14.75
C LYS A 102 -22.22 1.76 13.53
N ILE A 103 -21.39 1.87 12.49
CA ILE A 103 -21.50 1.06 11.27
C ILE A 103 -21.43 -0.43 11.60
N ILE A 104 -20.47 -0.84 12.43
CA ILE A 104 -20.34 -2.22 12.88
C ILE A 104 -21.59 -2.68 13.60
N SER A 105 -22.05 -1.91 14.59
CA SER A 105 -23.20 -2.27 15.39
C SER A 105 -24.48 -2.43 14.54
N GLN A 106 -24.66 -1.56 13.53
CA GLN A 106 -25.75 -1.67 12.56
C GLN A 106 -25.65 -2.97 11.76
N TYR A 107 -24.46 -3.28 11.25
CA TYR A 107 -24.19 -4.48 10.47
C TYR A 107 -24.39 -5.76 11.27
N GLU A 108 -23.88 -5.83 12.50
CA GLU A 108 -24.08 -6.98 13.40
C GLU A 108 -25.57 -7.25 13.62
N LYS A 109 -26.38 -6.21 13.80
CA LYS A 109 -27.84 -6.36 13.93
C LYS A 109 -28.50 -6.83 12.65
N PHE A 110 -28.00 -6.40 11.50
CA PHE A 110 -28.45 -6.91 10.21
C PHE A 110 -28.16 -8.41 10.06
N GLN A 111 -26.94 -8.85 10.39
CA GLN A 111 -26.58 -10.27 10.38
C GLN A 111 -27.44 -11.10 11.35
N ASP A 112 -27.66 -10.58 12.55
CA ASP A 112 -28.55 -11.13 13.58
C ASP A 112 -29.97 -11.38 13.05
N PHE A 113 -30.46 -10.52 12.14
CA PHE A 113 -31.75 -10.62 11.47
C PHE A 113 -31.72 -11.65 10.34
N ILE A 114 -30.75 -11.56 9.41
CA ILE A 114 -30.68 -12.43 8.25
C ILE A 114 -30.47 -13.90 8.66
N ASN A 115 -29.70 -14.14 9.72
CA ASN A 115 -29.39 -15.47 10.22
C ASN A 115 -30.41 -15.99 11.26
N ALA A 116 -31.48 -15.23 11.53
CA ALA A 116 -32.48 -15.60 12.54
C ALA A 116 -33.33 -16.80 12.10
N LYS A 117 -33.54 -17.76 13.01
CA LYS A 117 -34.57 -18.81 12.82
C LYS A 117 -35.95 -18.16 12.61
N PRO A 118 -36.86 -18.77 11.81
CA PRO A 118 -38.15 -18.16 11.47
C PRO A 118 -38.94 -17.61 12.66
N LYS A 119 -38.97 -18.34 13.78
CA LYS A 119 -39.66 -17.94 15.02
C LYS A 119 -39.13 -16.67 15.70
N PHE A 120 -37.91 -16.23 15.38
CA PHE A 120 -37.27 -15.04 15.96
C PHE A 120 -37.05 -13.92 14.94
N ARG A 121 -37.36 -14.17 13.66
CA ARG A 121 -37.00 -13.29 12.54
C ARG A 121 -37.63 -11.91 12.66
N GLU A 122 -38.92 -11.82 13.00
CA GLU A 122 -39.60 -10.51 13.14
C GLU A 122 -39.04 -9.68 14.31
N LYS A 123 -38.81 -10.31 15.47
CA LYS A 123 -38.20 -9.63 16.61
C LYS A 123 -36.78 -9.14 16.33
N LYS A 124 -36.00 -9.90 15.55
CA LYS A 124 -34.63 -9.52 15.16
C LYS A 124 -34.65 -8.41 14.09
N LYS A 125 -35.60 -8.46 13.16
CA LYS A 125 -35.87 -7.40 12.17
C LYS A 125 -36.17 -6.06 12.85
N GLU A 126 -37.11 -6.02 13.79
CA GLU A 126 -37.46 -4.81 14.55
C GLU A 126 -36.23 -4.24 15.28
N LYS A 127 -35.43 -5.10 15.90
CA LYS A 127 -34.18 -4.70 16.57
C LYS A 127 -33.17 -4.09 15.60
N PHE A 128 -33.01 -4.66 14.41
CA PHE A 128 -32.13 -4.10 13.38
C PHE A 128 -32.61 -2.72 12.94
N ILE A 129 -33.89 -2.59 12.58
CA ILE A 129 -34.48 -1.31 12.16
C ILE A 129 -34.28 -0.24 13.24
N SER A 130 -34.62 -0.57 14.49
CA SER A 130 -34.47 0.35 15.62
C SER A 130 -33.01 0.72 15.88
N GLN A 131 -32.08 -0.25 15.83
CA GLN A 131 -30.66 0.02 16.01
C GLN A 131 -30.15 0.95 14.91
N TYR A 132 -30.50 0.70 13.65
CA TYR A 132 -30.08 1.49 12.51
C TYR A 132 -30.52 2.95 12.66
N GLU A 133 -31.80 3.17 12.97
CA GLU A 133 -32.37 4.51 13.16
C GLU A 133 -31.75 5.24 14.37
N ASN A 134 -31.57 4.54 15.50
CA ASN A 134 -31.04 5.14 16.74
C ASN A 134 -29.53 5.42 16.71
N THR A 135 -28.78 4.77 15.81
CA THR A 135 -27.32 4.96 15.68
C THR A 135 -26.94 5.91 14.53
N GLY A 136 -27.89 6.71 14.05
CA GLY A 136 -27.66 7.74 13.04
C GLY A 136 -27.78 7.26 11.60
N GLY A 137 -28.28 6.04 11.37
CA GLY A 137 -28.55 5.48 10.04
C GLY A 137 -27.41 5.70 9.05
N GLU A 138 -27.74 6.29 7.91
CA GLU A 138 -26.80 6.57 6.81
C GLU A 138 -25.73 7.62 7.15
N LEU A 139 -25.94 8.47 8.17
CA LEU A 139 -25.05 9.59 8.48
C LEU A 139 -23.62 9.15 8.80
N SER A 140 -23.46 7.98 9.43
CA SER A 140 -22.14 7.47 9.80
C SER A 140 -21.30 7.13 8.56
N ILE A 141 -21.92 6.54 7.54
CA ILE A 141 -21.22 6.18 6.30
C ILE A 141 -21.09 7.38 5.34
N ASP A 142 -22.06 8.29 5.30
CA ASP A 142 -21.98 9.55 4.55
C ASP A 142 -20.80 10.38 5.07
N SER A 143 -20.68 10.47 6.39
CA SER A 143 -19.58 11.20 6.99
C SER A 143 -18.22 10.54 6.78
N LEU A 144 -18.18 9.20 6.73
CA LEU A 144 -16.96 8.45 6.42
C LEU A 144 -16.54 8.67 4.96
N TYR A 145 -17.49 8.61 4.02
CA TYR A 145 -17.28 8.96 2.61
C TYR A 145 -16.66 10.35 2.48
N ASN A 146 -17.30 11.37 3.06
CA ASN A 146 -16.80 12.75 3.02
C ASN A 146 -15.41 12.89 3.66
N ALA A 147 -15.11 12.12 4.72
CA ALA A 147 -13.80 12.15 5.35
C ALA A 147 -12.71 11.60 4.41
N VAL A 148 -13.01 10.52 3.68
CA VAL A 148 -12.09 9.90 2.72
C VAL A 148 -11.90 10.76 1.49
N THR A 149 -12.97 11.26 0.90
CA THR A 149 -12.92 12.06 -0.34
C THR A 149 -12.41 13.48 -0.11
N GLY A 150 -12.32 13.94 1.14
CA GLY A 150 -11.89 15.30 1.48
C GLY A 150 -13.02 16.34 1.39
N GLU A 151 -14.25 15.92 1.14
CA GLU A 151 -15.46 16.76 1.20
C GLU A 151 -15.93 16.99 2.65
N ASN A 152 -14.99 17.23 3.55
CA ASN A 152 -15.25 17.44 4.98
C ASN A 152 -14.98 18.89 5.41
N ILE A 153 -15.60 19.31 6.51
CA ILE A 153 -15.55 20.69 7.02
C ILE A 153 -14.12 21.11 7.41
N SER A 154 -13.23 20.14 7.69
CA SER A 154 -11.85 20.36 8.11
C SER A 154 -10.85 20.52 6.96
N GLY A 155 -11.21 20.16 5.71
CA GLY A 155 -10.32 20.25 4.55
C GLY A 155 -9.21 19.18 4.47
N ASP A 156 -8.88 18.52 5.57
CA ASP A 156 -7.91 17.41 5.59
C ASP A 156 -8.56 16.11 5.11
N ALA A 157 -8.12 15.61 3.95
CA ALA A 157 -8.56 14.30 3.47
C ALA A 157 -7.92 13.20 4.32
N MET A 158 -8.74 12.32 4.92
CA MET A 158 -8.33 11.23 5.81
C MET A 158 -7.12 10.45 5.27
N MET A 159 -7.11 10.18 3.96
CA MET A 159 -6.03 9.43 3.33
C MET A 159 -4.68 10.15 3.36
N ASP A 160 -4.64 11.48 3.24
CA ASP A 160 -3.38 12.23 3.27
C ASP A 160 -2.79 12.26 4.68
N THR A 161 -3.65 12.33 5.69
CA THR A 161 -3.24 12.20 7.10
C THR A 161 -2.63 10.83 7.35
N VAL A 162 -3.29 9.74 6.91
CA VAL A 162 -2.77 8.37 7.06
C VAL A 162 -1.41 8.22 6.37
N VAL A 163 -1.30 8.64 5.11
CA VAL A 163 -0.02 8.57 4.35
C VAL A 163 1.09 9.34 5.07
N THR A 164 0.78 10.50 5.63
CA THR A 164 1.76 11.33 6.34
C THR A 164 2.18 10.72 7.67
N THR A 165 1.22 10.25 8.49
CA THR A 165 1.49 9.64 9.79
C THR A 165 2.26 8.33 9.65
N GLU A 166 1.90 7.50 8.68
CA GLU A 166 2.62 6.27 8.36
C GLU A 166 3.93 6.51 7.59
N GLN A 167 4.31 7.77 7.39
CA GLN A 167 5.54 8.18 6.73
C GLN A 167 5.71 7.49 5.38
N ARG A 168 4.64 7.46 4.57
CA ARG A 168 4.55 6.80 3.26
C ARG A 168 4.97 5.33 3.27
N SER A 169 4.76 4.64 4.39
CA SER A 169 4.93 3.20 4.44
C SER A 169 3.77 2.53 3.70
N ARG A 170 4.05 1.98 2.52
CA ARG A 170 3.04 1.38 1.63
C ARG A 170 2.17 0.34 2.35
N LYS A 171 2.79 -0.58 3.08
CA LYS A 171 2.09 -1.71 3.72
C LYS A 171 1.05 -1.26 4.76
N PRO A 172 1.38 -0.42 5.76
CA PRO A 172 0.39 0.17 6.66
C PRO A 172 -0.75 0.91 5.95
N VAL A 173 -0.44 1.67 4.88
CA VAL A 173 -1.46 2.38 4.10
C VAL A 173 -2.39 1.40 3.37
N GLU A 174 -1.85 0.34 2.76
CA GLU A 174 -2.64 -0.73 2.12
C GLU A 174 -3.51 -1.49 3.13
N GLU A 175 -2.98 -1.78 4.32
CA GLU A 175 -3.71 -2.41 5.43
C GLU A 175 -4.87 -1.52 5.90
N PHE A 176 -4.64 -0.21 6.09
CA PHE A 176 -5.69 0.76 6.40
C PHE A 176 -6.77 0.79 5.31
N CYS A 177 -6.37 0.84 4.03
CA CYS A 177 -7.30 0.81 2.89
C CYS A 177 -8.17 -0.45 2.91
N ALA A 178 -7.57 -1.63 3.13
CA ALA A 178 -8.29 -2.89 3.16
C ALA A 178 -9.38 -2.90 4.24
N ARG A 179 -9.04 -2.43 5.44
CA ARG A 179 -9.98 -2.36 6.57
C ARG A 179 -11.09 -1.32 6.32
N LEU A 180 -10.74 -0.18 5.75
CA LEU A 180 -11.71 0.86 5.41
C LEU A 180 -12.70 0.37 4.34
N LYS A 181 -12.24 -0.39 3.32
CA LYS A 181 -13.14 -1.02 2.34
C LYS A 181 -14.16 -1.94 3.00
N LYS A 182 -13.70 -2.79 3.93
CA LYS A 182 -14.57 -3.70 4.70
C LYS A 182 -15.64 -2.91 5.47
N LEU A 183 -15.25 -1.81 6.12
CA LEU A 183 -16.17 -0.92 6.83
C LEU A 183 -17.23 -0.29 5.90
N PHE A 184 -16.83 0.15 4.69
CA PHE A 184 -17.78 0.64 3.68
C PHE A 184 -18.77 -0.42 3.26
N VAL A 185 -18.31 -1.63 2.96
CA VAL A 185 -19.18 -2.75 2.59
C VAL A 185 -20.21 -3.04 3.68
N MET A 186 -19.77 -3.12 4.95
CA MET A 186 -20.67 -3.32 6.10
C MET A 186 -21.75 -2.23 6.18
N GLY A 187 -21.35 -0.96 6.06
CA GLY A 187 -22.28 0.17 6.11
C GLY A 187 -23.26 0.16 4.94
N ILE A 188 -22.79 -0.07 3.71
CA ILE A 188 -23.64 -0.14 2.51
C ILE A 188 -24.65 -1.28 2.62
N ILE A 189 -24.25 -2.46 3.09
CA ILE A 189 -25.15 -3.59 3.34
C ILE A 189 -26.23 -3.18 4.35
N ALA A 190 -25.86 -2.53 5.46
CA ALA A 190 -26.81 -2.11 6.48
C ALA A 190 -27.83 -1.08 5.93
N ILE A 191 -27.38 -0.11 5.13
CA ILE A 191 -28.27 0.84 4.44
C ILE A 191 -29.25 0.09 3.55
N MET A 192 -28.74 -0.77 2.66
CA MET A 192 -29.56 -1.52 1.72
C MET A 192 -30.60 -2.39 2.43
N GLY A 193 -30.18 -3.09 3.50
CA GLY A 193 -31.07 -3.90 4.32
C GLY A 193 -32.18 -3.09 4.96
N HIS A 194 -31.87 -1.90 5.52
CA HIS A 194 -32.87 -1.01 6.11
C HIS A 194 -33.84 -0.45 5.08
N THR A 195 -33.34 0.08 3.96
CA THR A 195 -34.15 0.61 2.86
C THR A 195 -35.12 -0.45 2.34
N ALA A 196 -34.62 -1.65 2.06
CA ALA A 196 -35.45 -2.76 1.60
C ALA A 196 -36.60 -3.05 2.58
N LEU A 197 -36.31 -3.10 3.88
CA LEU A 197 -37.29 -3.42 4.92
C LEU A 197 -38.36 -2.34 5.11
N LYS A 198 -38.03 -1.07 4.90
CA LYS A 198 -38.95 0.06 5.08
C LYS A 198 -39.77 0.36 3.84
N GLU A 199 -39.15 0.30 2.67
CA GLU A 199 -39.76 0.72 1.40
C GLU A 199 -40.28 -0.47 0.58
N GLY A 200 -39.98 -1.70 1.00
CA GLY A 200 -40.35 -2.94 0.29
C GLY A 200 -39.54 -3.19 -0.98
N ALA A 201 -38.66 -2.25 -1.35
CA ALA A 201 -37.70 -2.35 -2.43
C ALA A 201 -36.51 -1.45 -2.11
N ILE A 202 -35.42 -1.58 -2.86
CA ILE A 202 -34.34 -0.60 -2.85
C ILE A 202 -34.45 0.17 -4.17
N GLY A 203 -34.43 1.50 -4.12
CA GLY A 203 -34.47 2.33 -5.32
C GLY A 203 -33.17 2.25 -6.12
N GLU A 204 -33.27 2.27 -7.46
CA GLU A 204 -32.11 2.29 -8.37
C GLU A 204 -31.16 3.47 -8.07
N ALA A 205 -31.72 4.62 -7.67
CA ALA A 205 -30.96 5.79 -7.25
C ALA A 205 -30.05 5.51 -6.04
N THR A 206 -30.54 4.77 -5.04
CA THR A 206 -29.77 4.39 -3.84
C THR A 206 -28.63 3.45 -4.20
N VAL A 207 -28.89 2.47 -5.07
CA VAL A 207 -27.85 1.56 -5.59
C VAL A 207 -26.76 2.37 -6.30
N LYS A 208 -27.15 3.19 -7.27
CA LYS A 208 -26.20 3.99 -8.06
C LYS A 208 -25.37 4.94 -7.19
N LYS A 209 -25.99 5.56 -6.18
CA LYS A 209 -25.30 6.42 -5.19
C LYS A 209 -24.18 5.64 -4.51
N TRP A 210 -24.48 4.49 -3.92
CA TRP A 210 -23.51 3.75 -3.11
C TRP A 210 -22.45 3.00 -3.93
N LEU A 211 -22.79 2.55 -5.14
CA LEU A 211 -21.83 2.01 -6.10
C LEU A 211 -20.80 3.07 -6.53
N GLY A 212 -21.28 4.26 -6.93
CA GLY A 212 -20.40 5.36 -7.33
C GLY A 212 -19.50 5.84 -6.19
N ARG A 213 -20.06 5.99 -4.99
CA ARG A 213 -19.29 6.40 -3.82
C ARG A 213 -18.22 5.40 -3.39
N MET A 214 -18.52 4.11 -3.48
CA MET A 214 -17.51 3.07 -3.23
C MET A 214 -16.37 3.18 -4.25
N GLU A 215 -16.67 3.42 -5.52
CA GLU A 215 -15.65 3.61 -6.55
C GLU A 215 -14.77 4.84 -6.29
N ASP A 216 -15.36 5.97 -5.87
CA ASP A 216 -14.61 7.17 -5.50
C ASP A 216 -13.66 6.91 -4.31
N VAL A 217 -14.15 6.19 -3.30
CA VAL A 217 -13.35 5.76 -2.14
C VAL A 217 -12.16 4.90 -2.61
N GLU A 218 -12.40 3.94 -3.49
CA GLU A 218 -11.33 3.07 -4.03
C GLU A 218 -10.31 3.84 -4.86
N LYS A 219 -10.75 4.82 -5.67
CA LYS A 219 -9.85 5.73 -6.39
C LYS A 219 -8.98 6.51 -5.41
N ARG A 220 -9.56 7.02 -4.32
CA ARG A 220 -8.82 7.79 -3.33
C ARG A 220 -7.80 6.95 -2.54
N MET A 221 -8.16 5.70 -2.23
CA MET A 221 -7.22 4.72 -1.67
C MET A 221 -6.07 4.43 -2.63
N LYS A 222 -6.37 4.24 -3.92
CA LYS A 222 -5.33 4.03 -4.94
C LYS A 222 -4.35 5.20 -4.99
N VAL A 223 -4.84 6.44 -5.04
CA VAL A 223 -3.97 7.64 -5.05
C VAL A 223 -3.04 7.68 -3.83
N ALA A 224 -3.53 7.29 -2.65
CA ALA A 224 -2.73 7.26 -1.43
C ALA A 224 -1.59 6.21 -1.47
N VAL A 225 -1.87 5.03 -2.04
CA VAL A 225 -0.86 3.97 -2.21
C VAL A 225 0.12 4.31 -3.33
N ASP A 226 -0.37 4.87 -4.44
CA ASP A 226 0.48 5.36 -5.52
C ASP A 226 1.44 6.46 -5.01
N ASP A 227 0.99 7.39 -4.14
CA ASP A 227 1.86 8.40 -3.51
C ASP A 227 3.02 7.75 -2.73
N CYS A 228 2.75 6.64 -2.01
CA CYS A 228 3.77 5.91 -1.28
C CYS A 228 4.81 5.28 -2.23
N ILE A 229 4.37 4.78 -3.39
CA ILE A 229 5.23 4.18 -4.41
C ILE A 229 6.02 5.28 -5.14
N GLU A 230 5.38 6.33 -5.62
CA GLU A 230 6.05 7.37 -6.41
C GLU A 230 7.07 8.16 -5.58
N ASN A 231 6.76 8.41 -4.29
CA ASN A 231 7.61 9.21 -3.41
C ASN A 231 8.52 8.38 -2.50
N PHE A 232 8.59 7.04 -2.68
CA PHE A 232 9.45 6.18 -1.86
C PHE A 232 10.92 6.65 -1.84
N PRO A 233 11.54 7.14 -2.94
CA PRO A 233 12.95 7.54 -2.89
C PRO A 233 13.21 8.73 -1.96
N LYS A 234 12.30 9.72 -1.99
CA LYS A 234 12.39 10.91 -1.14
C LYS A 234 12.16 10.54 0.32
N GLN A 235 11.18 9.68 0.59
CA GLN A 235 10.91 9.18 1.93
C GLN A 235 12.06 8.32 2.46
N ALA A 236 12.63 7.42 1.65
CA ALA A 236 13.76 6.58 2.01
C ALA A 236 14.98 7.41 2.42
N LYS A 237 15.28 8.49 1.68
CA LYS A 237 16.31 9.45 2.08
C LYS A 237 16.04 10.05 3.45
N THR A 238 14.80 10.49 3.70
CA THR A 238 14.39 11.11 4.97
C THR A 238 14.47 10.10 6.13
N ASP A 239 14.13 8.83 5.87
CA ASP A 239 14.23 7.76 6.85
C ASP A 239 15.68 7.51 7.24
N VAL A 240 16.59 7.43 6.26
CA VAL A 240 18.03 7.27 6.53
C VAL A 240 18.58 8.49 7.27
N GLU A 241 18.25 9.71 6.87
CA GLU A 241 18.66 10.94 7.58
C GLU A 241 18.24 10.93 9.06
N ARG A 242 17.02 10.49 9.34
CA ARG A 242 16.52 10.36 10.72
C ARG A 242 17.30 9.30 11.52
N GLN A 243 17.67 8.18 10.91
CA GLN A 243 18.49 7.16 11.58
C GLN A 243 19.87 7.69 11.97
N LEU A 244 20.44 8.57 11.16
CA LEU A 244 21.72 9.21 11.45
C LEU A 244 21.66 10.19 12.64
N LEU A 245 20.45 10.56 13.11
CA LEU A 245 20.29 11.32 14.35
C LEU A 245 20.46 10.43 15.60
N GLU A 246 20.18 9.14 15.47
CA GLU A 246 20.17 8.18 16.58
C GLU A 246 21.43 7.31 16.61
N THR A 247 22.11 7.15 15.47
CA THR A 247 23.27 6.26 15.30
C THR A 247 24.45 7.01 14.68
N GLN A 248 25.63 6.88 15.28
CA GLN A 248 26.85 7.42 14.70
C GLN A 248 27.28 6.59 13.48
N ALA A 249 27.49 7.25 12.34
CA ALA A 249 27.89 6.58 11.12
C ALA A 249 29.33 6.03 11.21
N THR A 250 29.52 4.79 10.77
CA THR A 250 30.84 4.12 10.73
C THR A 250 31.01 3.38 9.41
N VAL A 251 32.25 3.25 8.95
CA VAL A 251 32.56 2.47 7.74
C VAL A 251 32.86 1.04 8.17
N ASP A 252 31.82 0.27 8.46
CA ASP A 252 31.89 -1.15 8.76
C ASP A 252 30.63 -1.92 8.29
N PRO A 253 30.69 -3.26 8.26
CA PRO A 253 29.57 -4.09 7.80
C PRO A 253 28.30 -4.02 8.67
N GLU A 254 28.43 -3.71 9.97
CA GLU A 254 27.29 -3.65 10.90
C GLU A 254 26.43 -2.43 10.61
N PHE A 255 27.05 -1.25 10.53
CA PHE A 255 26.36 -0.01 10.18
C PHE A 255 25.78 -0.07 8.75
N THR A 256 26.55 -0.57 7.79
CA THR A 256 26.08 -0.70 6.40
C THR A 256 24.89 -1.66 6.29
N GLY A 257 24.93 -2.78 7.03
CA GLY A 257 23.83 -3.75 7.11
C GLY A 257 22.60 -3.20 7.82
N PHE A 258 22.78 -2.35 8.83
CA PHE A 258 21.69 -1.69 9.55
C PHE A 258 20.86 -0.78 8.63
N ILE A 259 21.53 0.04 7.81
CA ILE A 259 20.86 0.89 6.81
C ILE A 259 20.09 0.03 5.80
N LEU A 260 20.73 -1.02 5.25
CA LEU A 260 20.08 -1.92 4.28
C LEU A 260 18.83 -2.58 4.87
N ASN A 261 18.94 -3.17 6.07
CA ASN A 261 17.82 -3.87 6.71
C ASN A 261 16.62 -2.95 6.97
N THR A 262 16.88 -1.68 7.27
CA THR A 262 15.81 -0.69 7.43
C THR A 262 15.07 -0.44 6.12
N LEU A 263 15.82 -0.21 5.05
CA LEU A 263 15.28 0.05 3.72
C LEU A 263 14.51 -1.17 3.22
N GLU A 264 15.08 -2.36 3.33
CA GLU A 264 14.46 -3.62 2.92
C GLU A 264 13.16 -3.89 3.69
N LYS A 265 13.13 -3.65 5.00
CA LYS A 265 11.93 -3.90 5.80
C LYS A 265 10.77 -2.98 5.42
N LYS A 266 11.04 -1.69 5.19
CA LYS A 266 9.98 -0.71 4.88
C LYS A 266 9.60 -0.71 3.40
N TYR A 267 10.58 -0.89 2.52
CA TYR A 267 10.45 -0.85 1.07
C TYR A 267 10.77 -2.22 0.47
N TYR A 268 10.04 -3.24 0.94
CA TYR A 268 10.28 -4.66 0.61
C TYR A 268 10.17 -4.99 -0.88
N TRP A 269 9.52 -4.13 -1.67
CA TRP A 269 9.36 -4.27 -3.12
C TRP A 269 10.51 -3.64 -3.93
N VAL A 270 11.54 -3.13 -3.26
CA VAL A 270 12.66 -2.43 -3.89
C VAL A 270 13.97 -3.17 -3.60
N SER A 271 14.80 -3.31 -4.63
CA SER A 271 16.19 -3.70 -4.47
C SER A 271 17.06 -2.49 -4.18
N TRP A 272 17.92 -2.62 -3.17
CA TRP A 272 18.75 -1.58 -2.59
C TRP A 272 20.22 -1.96 -2.64
N SER A 273 21.06 -0.97 -2.88
CA SER A 273 22.50 -1.02 -2.68
C SER A 273 22.92 0.15 -1.79
N VAL A 274 23.67 -0.16 -0.75
CA VAL A 274 24.19 0.79 0.25
C VAL A 274 25.71 0.75 0.20
N LEU A 275 26.32 1.88 -0.10
CA LEU A 275 27.76 2.09 -0.07
C LEU A 275 28.11 3.09 1.03
N VAL A 276 29.04 2.72 1.89
CA VAL A 276 29.52 3.58 2.99
C VAL A 276 31.02 3.73 2.90
N PHE A 277 31.53 4.96 2.88
CA PHE A 277 32.96 5.22 2.73
C PHE A 277 33.40 6.55 3.35
N ASN A 278 34.68 6.63 3.71
CA ASN A 278 35.23 7.84 4.32
C ASN A 278 35.38 8.98 3.30
N HIS A 279 34.72 10.11 3.56
CA HIS A 279 34.94 11.37 2.85
C HIS A 279 36.34 11.91 3.15
N SER A 280 36.72 11.97 4.44
CA SER A 280 38.05 12.35 4.90
C SER A 280 38.83 11.15 5.44
N GLY A 281 40.04 10.92 4.95
CA GLY A 281 41.01 9.98 5.50
C GLY A 281 42.36 10.62 5.82
N PHE A 282 43.40 9.79 6.01
CA PHE A 282 44.77 10.26 6.19
C PHE A 282 45.19 11.19 5.04
N PHE A 283 45.86 12.30 5.33
CA PHE A 283 46.16 13.38 4.37
C PHE A 283 46.77 12.87 3.04
N PHE A 284 47.69 11.89 3.13
CA PHE A 284 48.34 11.29 1.98
C PHE A 284 47.38 10.47 1.09
N TRP A 285 46.41 9.76 1.67
CA TRP A 285 45.39 8.99 0.93
C TRP A 285 44.33 9.88 0.29
N ASN A 286 43.98 11.01 0.92
CA ASN A 286 43.08 11.99 0.29
C ASN A 286 43.74 12.67 -0.89
N TRP A 287 45.05 12.95 -0.82
CA TRP A 287 45.79 13.49 -1.95
C TRP A 287 45.84 12.50 -3.12
N LEU A 288 46.15 11.22 -2.86
CA LEU A 288 46.19 10.18 -3.90
C LEU A 288 44.81 9.87 -4.49
N ALA A 289 43.73 9.99 -3.71
CA ALA A 289 42.37 9.83 -4.20
C ALA A 289 41.90 10.98 -5.11
N GLY A 290 42.51 12.17 -4.99
CA GLY A 290 42.11 13.36 -5.74
C GLY A 290 40.77 13.95 -5.31
N LYS A 291 40.37 15.07 -5.93
CA LYS A 291 39.11 15.78 -5.60
C LYS A 291 37.86 15.03 -6.08
N ASN A 292 37.96 14.25 -7.15
CA ASN A 292 36.86 13.47 -7.73
C ASN A 292 37.01 11.99 -7.39
N TYR A 293 37.13 11.70 -6.09
CA TYR A 293 37.36 10.35 -5.57
C TYR A 293 36.08 9.49 -5.54
N HIS A 294 34.92 10.08 -5.81
CA HIS A 294 33.62 9.42 -5.96
C HIS A 294 32.94 10.00 -7.20
N GLY A 295 32.28 9.14 -7.97
CA GLY A 295 31.47 9.50 -9.12
C GLY A 295 30.29 8.56 -9.27
N SER A 296 29.20 9.07 -9.80
CA SER A 296 27.93 8.35 -9.92
C SER A 296 27.21 8.78 -11.18
N ASP A 297 26.58 7.82 -11.86
CA ASP A 297 25.69 8.05 -13.00
C ASP A 297 24.51 7.05 -12.95
N GLY A 298 23.35 7.43 -13.47
CA GLY A 298 22.06 6.76 -13.25
C GLY A 298 20.99 7.72 -12.69
N VAL A 299 20.42 8.54 -13.57
CA VAL A 299 19.60 9.72 -13.23
C VAL A 299 18.42 9.38 -12.31
N GLY A 300 18.42 9.97 -11.11
CA GLY A 300 17.30 9.90 -10.16
C GLY A 300 17.15 8.57 -9.42
N LYS A 301 18.10 7.64 -9.54
CA LYS A 301 18.06 6.29 -8.95
C LYS A 301 18.95 6.10 -7.72
N TYR A 302 19.42 7.20 -7.14
CA TYR A 302 20.22 7.20 -5.94
C TYR A 302 20.11 8.53 -5.18
N PHE A 303 20.53 8.50 -3.92
CA PHE A 303 20.79 9.68 -3.11
C PHE A 303 22.05 9.46 -2.28
N ASP A 304 22.70 10.56 -1.89
CA ASP A 304 23.85 10.51 -1.01
C ASP A 304 23.72 11.47 0.18
N LEU A 305 24.41 11.10 1.26
CA LEU A 305 24.44 11.83 2.51
C LEU A 305 25.89 11.93 2.99
N LEU A 306 26.26 13.08 3.56
CA LEU A 306 27.54 13.30 4.22
C LEU A 306 27.30 13.59 5.69
N THR A 307 27.82 12.75 6.57
CA THR A 307 27.67 12.88 8.02
C THR A 307 28.67 13.90 8.59
N SER A 308 28.41 14.38 9.80
CA SER A 308 29.29 15.31 10.52
C SER A 308 30.68 14.74 10.81
N ASN A 309 30.81 13.40 10.92
CA ASN A 309 32.09 12.70 11.07
C ASN A 309 32.73 12.28 9.74
N ASN A 310 32.34 12.92 8.62
CA ASN A 310 32.93 12.71 7.30
C ASN A 310 32.80 11.28 6.76
N VAL A 311 31.68 10.62 7.06
CA VAL A 311 31.29 9.36 6.40
C VAL A 311 30.29 9.70 5.31
N ARG A 312 30.55 9.24 4.09
CA ARG A 312 29.62 9.35 2.97
C ARG A 312 28.82 8.05 2.87
N ILE A 313 27.52 8.20 2.73
CA ILE A 313 26.56 7.11 2.53
C ILE A 313 25.92 7.36 1.18
N VAL A 314 25.98 6.39 0.29
CA VAL A 314 25.32 6.42 -1.02
C VAL A 314 24.33 5.26 -1.04
N VAL A 315 23.07 5.58 -1.29
CA VAL A 315 21.99 4.60 -1.41
C VAL A 315 21.45 4.68 -2.81
N SER A 316 21.35 3.54 -3.47
CA SER A 316 20.85 3.40 -4.83
C SER A 316 19.89 2.23 -4.92
N PHE A 317 18.98 2.27 -5.88
CA PHE A 317 17.82 1.39 -5.86
C PHE A 317 17.24 1.07 -7.25
N SER A 318 16.49 -0.03 -7.31
CA SER A 318 15.65 -0.41 -8.45
C SER A 318 14.40 -1.14 -7.98
N ALA A 319 13.23 -0.76 -8.50
CA ALA A 319 11.96 -1.44 -8.20
C ALA A 319 11.72 -2.67 -9.09
N GLU A 320 12.36 -2.73 -10.26
CA GLU A 320 12.19 -3.80 -11.24
C GLU A 320 13.55 -4.17 -11.87
N PRO A 321 14.49 -4.72 -11.06
CA PRO A 321 15.84 -4.96 -11.52
C PRO A 321 15.89 -6.01 -12.64
N LYS A 322 16.63 -5.72 -13.70
CA LYS A 322 16.85 -6.62 -14.83
C LYS A 322 18.30 -7.14 -14.85
N PRO A 323 18.56 -8.35 -15.38
CA PRO A 323 19.91 -8.87 -15.49
C PRO A 323 20.83 -7.94 -16.29
N ILE A 324 22.04 -7.69 -15.76
CA ILE A 324 23.06 -6.87 -16.42
C ILE A 324 24.09 -7.75 -17.13
N ASN A 325 24.67 -7.29 -18.24
CA ASN A 325 25.71 -8.04 -18.96
C ASN A 325 27.07 -7.93 -18.25
N LYS A 326 27.23 -8.68 -17.16
CA LYS A 326 28.44 -8.66 -16.32
C LYS A 326 29.73 -8.93 -17.09
N ARG A 327 29.69 -9.85 -18.06
CA ARG A 327 30.90 -10.19 -18.84
C ARG A 327 31.41 -8.99 -19.60
N GLN A 328 30.52 -8.33 -20.34
CA GLN A 328 30.87 -7.14 -21.11
C GLN A 328 31.35 -5.99 -20.22
N ILE A 329 30.72 -5.80 -19.05
CA ILE A 329 31.14 -4.81 -18.04
C ILE A 329 32.57 -5.10 -17.57
N LEU A 330 32.84 -6.34 -17.17
CA LEU A 330 34.16 -6.76 -16.68
C LEU A 330 35.24 -6.64 -17.77
N ASP A 331 34.96 -7.10 -18.99
CA ASP A 331 35.85 -6.99 -20.14
C ASP A 331 36.23 -5.51 -20.42
N GLN A 332 35.24 -4.61 -20.32
CA GLN A 332 35.47 -3.17 -20.48
C GLN A 332 36.35 -2.60 -19.37
N ILE A 333 36.07 -2.95 -18.10
CA ILE A 333 36.84 -2.48 -16.94
C ILE A 333 38.32 -2.88 -17.07
N GLU A 334 38.59 -4.12 -17.49
CA GLU A 334 39.94 -4.63 -17.71
C GLU A 334 40.66 -3.93 -18.88
N THR A 335 39.94 -3.72 -19.99
CA THR A 335 40.51 -3.14 -21.22
C THR A 335 40.82 -1.64 -21.06
N GLN A 336 39.88 -0.87 -20.52
CA GLN A 336 39.99 0.60 -20.48
C GLN A 336 40.91 1.11 -19.37
N LYS A 337 41.32 0.24 -18.42
CA LYS A 337 42.18 0.61 -17.27
C LYS A 337 41.68 1.90 -16.60
N LEU A 338 40.38 1.94 -16.30
CA LEU A 338 39.63 3.06 -15.74
C LEU A 338 40.40 3.68 -14.55
N LYS A 339 40.93 4.89 -14.72
CA LYS A 339 41.85 5.55 -13.78
C LYS A 339 41.51 7.04 -13.63
N GLY A 340 41.87 7.59 -12.48
CA GLY A 340 41.81 9.04 -12.24
C GLY A 340 40.45 9.50 -11.72
N ASN A 341 39.69 10.20 -12.57
CA ASN A 341 38.43 10.86 -12.19
C ASN A 341 37.27 9.86 -12.13
N MET A 342 36.80 9.54 -10.92
CA MET A 342 35.74 8.55 -10.74
C MET A 342 34.41 8.95 -11.38
N GLN A 343 34.11 10.25 -11.51
CA GLN A 343 32.92 10.71 -12.22
C GLN A 343 32.96 10.31 -13.70
N SER A 344 34.09 10.53 -14.35
CA SER A 344 34.27 10.12 -15.76
C SER A 344 34.20 8.60 -15.92
N VAL A 345 34.66 7.84 -14.93
CA VAL A 345 34.55 6.38 -14.92
C VAL A 345 33.08 5.94 -14.87
N ALA A 346 32.29 6.51 -13.96
CA ALA A 346 30.86 6.20 -13.85
C ALA A 346 30.11 6.55 -15.15
N GLU A 347 30.30 7.76 -15.68
CA GLU A 347 29.68 8.23 -16.92
C GLU A 347 30.04 7.35 -18.14
N THR A 348 31.30 6.91 -18.23
CA THR A 348 31.74 6.05 -19.33
C THR A 348 31.06 4.68 -19.29
N LEU A 349 30.92 4.10 -18.10
CA LEU A 349 30.30 2.80 -17.91
C LEU A 349 28.78 2.87 -18.12
N CYS A 350 28.08 3.88 -17.60
CA CYS A 350 26.65 4.07 -17.85
C CYS A 350 26.37 4.30 -19.35
N LYS A 351 27.23 5.04 -20.05
CA LYS A 351 27.09 5.28 -21.50
C LYS A 351 27.22 4.00 -22.34
N THR A 352 28.09 3.07 -21.95
CA THR A 352 28.28 1.79 -22.67
C THR A 352 27.30 0.71 -22.23
N HIS A 353 26.74 0.84 -21.02
CA HIS A 353 25.76 -0.08 -20.43
C HIS A 353 24.50 0.68 -20.02
N PRO A 354 23.60 1.02 -20.96
CA PRO A 354 22.37 1.73 -20.65
C PRO A 354 21.47 0.91 -19.72
N ASN A 355 20.62 1.59 -18.95
CA ASN A 355 19.77 1.01 -17.90
C ASN A 355 20.57 0.47 -16.70
N THR A 356 21.71 1.09 -16.40
CA THR A 356 22.51 0.75 -15.22
C THR A 356 22.81 1.99 -14.39
N VAL A 357 22.81 1.81 -13.08
CA VAL A 357 23.36 2.78 -12.12
C VAL A 357 24.77 2.35 -11.80
N VAL A 358 25.71 3.29 -11.90
CA VAL A 358 27.13 3.05 -11.65
C VAL A 358 27.63 4.00 -10.57
N HIS A 359 28.25 3.45 -9.53
CA HIS A 359 29.05 4.19 -8.57
C HIS A 359 30.50 3.76 -8.67
N ALA A 360 31.38 4.73 -8.85
CA ALA A 360 32.82 4.55 -8.86
C ALA A 360 33.44 5.27 -7.67
N ILE A 361 34.22 4.56 -6.86
CA ILE A 361 34.89 5.10 -5.67
C ILE A 361 36.36 4.77 -5.76
N SER A 362 37.24 5.72 -5.48
CA SER A 362 38.69 5.52 -5.52
C SER A 362 39.14 4.36 -4.61
N CYS A 363 40.05 3.52 -5.09
CA CYS A 363 40.59 2.40 -4.31
C CYS A 363 41.37 2.81 -3.05
N TYR A 364 41.70 4.09 -2.89
CA TYR A 364 42.34 4.64 -1.69
C TYR A 364 41.36 4.95 -0.55
N LYS A 365 40.07 4.74 -0.75
CA LYS A 365 39.04 4.89 0.28
C LYS A 365 38.72 3.54 0.91
N LYS A 366 38.44 3.53 2.22
CA LYS A 366 37.75 2.39 2.85
C LYS A 366 36.30 2.44 2.41
N VAL A 367 35.82 1.37 1.80
CA VAL A 367 34.45 1.22 1.29
C VAL A 367 33.85 -0.04 1.86
N GLU A 368 32.63 0.06 2.36
CA GLU A 368 31.78 -1.05 2.75
C GLU A 368 30.53 -1.03 1.88
N GLU A 369 30.06 -2.21 1.52
CA GLU A 369 28.94 -2.41 0.62
C GLU A 369 28.00 -3.48 1.17
N LYS A 370 26.70 -3.23 1.05
CA LYS A 370 25.64 -4.22 1.24
C LYS A 370 24.51 -3.98 0.24
N ASN A 371 23.92 -5.05 -0.26
CA ASN A 371 22.77 -5.01 -1.15
C ASN A 371 21.84 -6.23 -0.98
N ASN A 372 20.63 -6.15 -1.52
CA ASN A 372 19.68 -7.25 -1.64
C ASN A 372 19.26 -7.54 -3.10
N PHE A 373 20.10 -7.15 -4.07
CA PHE A 373 19.84 -7.44 -5.48
C PHE A 373 20.02 -8.93 -5.78
N GLN A 374 19.28 -9.43 -6.76
CA GLN A 374 19.59 -10.74 -7.34
C GLN A 374 20.99 -10.71 -7.96
N PRO A 375 21.78 -11.80 -7.84
CA PRO A 375 23.16 -11.82 -8.31
C PRO A 375 23.30 -11.32 -9.75
N GLU A 376 22.46 -11.74 -10.68
CA GLU A 376 22.49 -11.37 -12.10
C GLU A 376 22.23 -9.87 -12.38
N CYS A 377 21.62 -9.13 -11.46
CA CYS A 377 21.25 -7.71 -11.62
C CYS A 377 22.28 -6.76 -10.99
N PHE A 378 23.33 -7.28 -10.35
CA PHE A 378 24.24 -6.49 -9.52
C PHE A 378 25.69 -6.95 -9.63
N HIS A 379 26.62 -6.00 -9.60
CA HIS A 379 28.05 -6.23 -9.54
C HIS A 379 28.70 -5.25 -8.56
N PHE A 380 29.45 -5.78 -7.60
CA PHE A 380 30.39 -5.00 -6.79
C PHE A 380 31.78 -5.64 -6.88
N GLY A 381 32.81 -4.82 -7.09
CA GLY A 381 34.18 -5.31 -7.24
C GLY A 381 35.23 -4.26 -6.95
N GLN A 382 36.33 -4.68 -6.33
CA GLN A 382 37.55 -3.87 -6.23
C GLN A 382 38.43 -4.10 -7.45
N HIS A 383 38.65 -3.05 -8.23
CA HIS A 383 39.56 -3.03 -9.37
C HIS A 383 40.79 -2.18 -9.04
N LYS A 384 41.81 -2.26 -9.90
CA LYS A 384 43.15 -1.65 -9.67
C LYS A 384 43.11 -0.18 -9.21
N SER A 385 42.11 0.60 -9.61
CA SER A 385 42.02 2.03 -9.30
C SER A 385 40.68 2.48 -8.71
N ALA A 386 39.69 1.58 -8.61
CA ALA A 386 38.36 1.92 -8.14
C ALA A 386 37.64 0.71 -7.53
N TYR A 387 36.80 0.95 -6.53
CA TYR A 387 35.64 0.13 -6.23
C TYR A 387 34.53 0.52 -7.22
N LEU A 388 33.93 -0.47 -7.86
CA LEU A 388 32.80 -0.27 -8.78
C LEU A 388 31.59 -1.00 -8.21
N CYS A 389 30.48 -0.28 -8.09
CA CYS A 389 29.15 -0.82 -7.81
C CYS A 389 28.26 -0.53 -9.02
N ILE A 390 27.72 -1.56 -9.64
CA ILE A 390 26.95 -1.47 -10.88
C ILE A 390 25.72 -2.33 -10.74
N HIS A 391 24.55 -1.75 -10.94
CA HIS A 391 23.28 -2.48 -10.86
C HIS A 391 22.27 -1.99 -11.88
N SER A 392 21.20 -2.76 -12.10
CA SER A 392 20.07 -2.33 -12.93
C SER A 392 19.43 -1.05 -12.40
N GLU A 393 19.02 -0.15 -13.29
CA GLU A 393 18.14 1.01 -12.96
C GLU A 393 16.76 0.63 -12.44
#